data_AF-A0A2S9YMA5-F1
#
_entry.id   AF-A0A2S9YMA5-F1
#
_cell.length_a   1.000
_cell.length_b   1.000
_cell.length_c   1.000
_cell.angle_alpha   90.00
_cell.angle_beta   90.00
_cell.angle_gamma   90.00
#
_symmetry.space_group_name_H-M   'P 1'
#
loop_
_entity.id
_entity.type
_entity.pdbx_description
1 polymer ?
#
loop_
_entity_poly.entity_id
_entity_poly.type
_entity_poly.pdbx_seq_one_letter_code
_entity_poly.pdbx_strand_id
1 'polypeptide(L)'
;MLTKSLLLAFLAACGVNSSDSPTEPPTERPEKKPPDDIEKVHIFCCQKVDVKTKTGDGCVTIGSDKIDSCSSVLACAGSFTKVDGTVTCR
;
A
#
# COMPACT_ATOMS: atom_id res chain seq x y z
N MET A 1 -45.15 6.85 -4.40
CA MET A 1 -44.56 5.59 -4.90
C MET A 1 -44.43 5.69 -6.41
N LEU A 2 -43.23 5.56 -6.96
CA LEU A 2 -43.04 5.43 -8.42
C LEU A 2 -41.78 4.61 -8.71
N THR A 3 -41.88 3.30 -8.50
CA THR A 3 -40.89 2.33 -8.95
C THR A 3 -40.88 2.27 -10.48
N LYS A 4 -39.74 2.62 -11.07
CA LYS A 4 -39.33 2.24 -12.44
C LYS A 4 -37.85 1.85 -12.35
N SER A 5 -37.55 0.56 -12.44
CA SER A 5 -37.27 -0.14 -13.70
C SER A 5 -35.92 0.31 -14.24
N LEU A 6 -34.88 -0.46 -13.93
CA LEU A 6 -34.33 -1.49 -14.85
C LEU A 6 -33.48 -0.86 -15.95
N LEU A 7 -32.18 -1.17 -15.95
CA LEU A 7 -31.55 -1.96 -17.01
C LEU A 7 -30.10 -2.31 -16.62
N LEU A 8 -29.77 -3.59 -16.74
CA LEU A 8 -28.39 -4.07 -16.69
C LEU A 8 -27.68 -3.67 -17.99
N ALA A 9 -26.40 -3.31 -17.90
CA ALA A 9 -25.50 -3.26 -19.04
C ALA A 9 -24.27 -4.12 -18.75
N PHE A 10 -24.35 -5.41 -19.10
CA PHE A 10 -23.17 -6.27 -19.23
C PHE A 10 -22.36 -5.79 -20.44
N LEU A 11 -21.08 -5.47 -20.25
CA LEU A 11 -20.10 -5.38 -21.32
C LEU A 11 -19.18 -6.60 -21.22
N ALA A 12 -19.57 -7.65 -21.94
CA ALA A 12 -18.83 -8.89 -22.02
C ALA A 12 -17.70 -8.81 -23.04
N ALA A 13 -16.64 -9.57 -22.75
CA ALA A 13 -15.73 -10.22 -23.71
C ALA A 13 -15.11 -9.39 -24.85
N CYS A 14 -13.83 -9.04 -24.67
CA CYS A 14 -12.88 -8.99 -25.78
C CYS A 14 -12.09 -10.32 -25.85
N GLY A 15 -12.56 -11.27 -26.67
CA GLY A 15 -11.68 -12.16 -27.45
C GLY A 15 -11.70 -11.66 -28.90
N VAL A 16 -10.75 -11.94 -29.82
CA VAL A 16 -9.66 -12.92 -29.95
C VAL A 16 -8.49 -12.24 -30.75
N ASN A 17 -7.36 -12.82 -31.20
CA ASN A 17 -6.94 -14.22 -31.41
C ASN A 17 -5.40 -14.41 -31.40
N SER A 18 -4.96 -15.65 -31.53
CA SER A 18 -3.58 -16.16 -31.65
C SER A 18 -2.73 -15.64 -32.82
N SER A 19 -1.39 -15.67 -32.65
CA SER A 19 -0.38 -16.02 -33.67
C SER A 19 0.97 -16.38 -33.00
N ASP A 20 1.84 -17.10 -33.71
CA ASP A 20 2.83 -18.03 -33.15
C ASP A 20 4.31 -17.64 -33.43
N SER A 21 5.22 -18.07 -32.54
CA SER A 21 6.69 -18.21 -32.73
C SER A 21 7.57 -16.96 -32.91
N PRO A 22 8.91 -17.03 -32.65
CA PRO A 22 9.73 -18.23 -32.36
C PRO A 22 10.41 -18.27 -30.99
N THR A 23 10.89 -19.47 -30.64
CA THR A 23 11.73 -19.76 -29.46
C THR A 23 13.09 -19.07 -29.52
N GLU A 24 13.34 -18.11 -28.62
CA GLU A 24 14.70 -17.73 -28.22
C GLU A 24 15.23 -18.72 -27.15
N PRO A 25 16.53 -19.07 -27.16
CA PRO A 25 17.12 -19.89 -26.11
C PRO A 25 17.06 -19.16 -24.76
N PRO A 26 16.88 -19.87 -23.63
CA PRO A 26 16.82 -19.26 -22.31
C PRO A 26 18.21 -18.73 -21.94
N THR A 27 18.47 -17.47 -22.27
CA THR A 27 19.51 -16.71 -21.59
C THR A 27 19.04 -16.57 -20.14
N GLU A 28 19.67 -17.32 -19.23
CA GLU A 28 19.51 -17.13 -17.80
C GLU A 28 19.90 -15.69 -17.47
N ARG A 29 18.89 -14.80 -17.46
CA ARG A 29 19.02 -13.53 -16.75
C ARG A 29 19.31 -13.93 -15.31
N PRO A 30 20.38 -13.41 -14.67
CA PRO A 30 20.53 -13.58 -13.24
C PRO A 30 19.22 -13.14 -12.61
N GLU A 31 18.51 -14.06 -11.95
CA GLU A 31 17.30 -13.72 -11.23
C GLU A 31 17.72 -12.67 -10.22
N LYS A 32 17.37 -11.41 -10.50
CA LYS A 32 17.65 -10.31 -9.61
C LYS A 32 16.73 -10.52 -8.42
N LYS A 33 17.22 -11.30 -7.45
CA LYS A 33 16.55 -11.61 -6.20
C LYS A 33 15.94 -10.31 -5.71
N PRO A 34 14.60 -10.23 -5.55
CA PRO A 34 13.99 -9.07 -4.93
C PRO A 34 14.76 -8.84 -3.62
N PRO A 35 15.20 -7.61 -3.31
CA PRO A 35 16.01 -7.38 -2.11
C PRO A 35 15.24 -7.92 -0.90
N ASP A 36 15.77 -8.98 -0.29
CA ASP A 36 15.17 -9.56 0.91
C ASP A 36 15.11 -8.46 1.96
N ASP A 37 13.92 -8.24 2.50
CA ASP A 37 13.63 -7.31 3.58
C ASP A 37 14.32 -5.94 3.47
N ILE A 38 13.81 -5.12 2.55
CA ILE A 38 13.71 -3.69 2.85
C ILE A 38 12.90 -3.60 4.16
N GLU A 39 13.54 -3.25 5.27
CA GLU A 39 12.88 -3.00 6.55
C GLU A 39 11.66 -2.09 6.31
N LYS A 40 10.46 -2.62 6.53
CA LYS A 40 9.23 -1.87 6.26
C LYS A 40 9.08 -0.76 7.28
N VAL A 41 9.56 0.43 6.91
CA VAL A 41 9.31 1.66 7.67
C VAL A 41 7.83 2.00 7.52
N HIS A 42 7.09 1.87 8.61
CA HIS A 42 5.69 2.24 8.67
C HIS A 42 5.57 3.72 9.05
N ILE A 43 4.92 4.51 8.19
CA ILE A 43 4.79 5.96 8.36
C ILE A 43 3.35 6.31 8.72
N PHE A 44 3.20 7.15 9.73
CA PHE A 44 1.91 7.60 10.26
C PHE A 44 1.83 9.12 10.31
N CYS A 45 0.74 9.66 9.78
CA CYS A 45 0.32 11.03 9.98
C CYS A 45 -0.47 11.10 11.29
N CYS A 46 -0.03 11.87 12.28
CA CYS A 46 -0.61 11.91 13.62
C CYS A 46 -1.01 13.33 14.02
N GLN A 47 -1.98 13.45 14.92
CA GLN A 47 -2.36 14.76 15.49
C GLN A 47 -1.34 15.23 16.53
N LYS A 48 -0.70 14.28 17.22
CA LYS A 48 0.34 14.52 18.21
C LYS A 48 1.33 13.35 18.20
N VAL A 49 2.61 13.64 18.44
CA VAL A 49 3.67 12.64 18.63
C VAL A 49 4.44 12.98 19.90
N ASP A 50 4.66 11.98 20.77
CA ASP A 50 5.63 12.01 21.84
C ASP A 50 6.87 11.22 21.44
N VAL A 51 7.94 11.97 21.17
CA VAL A 51 9.25 11.44 20.76
C VAL A 51 9.91 10.63 21.87
N LYS A 52 9.61 10.91 23.16
CA LYS A 52 10.22 10.18 24.30
C LYS A 52 9.68 8.76 24.43
N THR A 53 8.39 8.58 24.18
CA THR A 53 7.71 7.28 24.28
C THR A 53 7.50 6.58 22.93
N LYS A 54 8.04 7.16 21.83
CA LYS A 54 7.84 6.71 20.44
C LYS A 54 6.37 6.44 20.10
N THR A 55 5.47 7.26 20.65
CA THR A 55 4.02 7.07 20.59
C THR A 55 3.37 8.30 19.94
N GLY A 56 2.27 8.10 19.22
CA GLY A 56 1.49 9.20 18.64
C GLY A 56 0.00 8.93 18.70
N ASP A 57 -0.78 10.00 18.80
CA ASP A 57 -2.23 9.96 18.95
C ASP A 57 -2.95 10.47 17.70
N GLY A 58 -4.14 9.90 17.43
CA GLY A 58 -4.93 10.24 16.25
C GLY A 58 -4.23 9.88 14.93
N CYS A 59 -3.44 8.82 14.92
CA CYS A 59 -2.57 8.44 13.82
C CYS A 59 -3.30 7.68 12.70
N VAL A 60 -2.97 7.98 11.44
CA VAL A 60 -3.37 7.25 10.24
C VAL A 60 -2.14 6.84 9.43
N THR A 61 -2.13 5.63 8.87
CA THR A 61 -1.02 5.15 8.03
C THR A 61 -1.02 5.87 6.68
N ILE A 62 0.15 6.29 6.21
CA ILE A 62 0.32 6.99 4.94
C ILE A 62 1.43 6.36 4.09
N GLY A 63 1.42 6.62 2.79
CA GLY A 63 2.56 6.41 1.92
C GLY A 63 3.60 7.53 2.07
N SER A 64 4.84 7.24 1.68
CA SER A 64 5.97 8.18 1.75
C SER A 64 5.76 9.43 0.89
N ASP A 65 4.87 9.37 -0.10
CA ASP A 65 4.44 10.45 -0.98
C ASP A 65 3.61 11.54 -0.28
N LYS A 66 3.17 11.33 0.97
CA LYS A 66 2.24 12.23 1.70
C LYS A 66 2.81 12.83 2.98
N ILE A 67 4.08 12.58 3.28
CA ILE A 67 4.75 13.03 4.52
C ILE A 67 4.62 14.56 4.69
N ASP A 68 4.88 15.31 3.63
CA ASP A 68 4.90 16.79 3.66
C ASP A 68 3.53 17.43 3.94
N SER A 69 2.44 16.65 3.88
CA SER A 69 1.08 17.11 4.20
C SER A 69 0.71 16.97 5.69
N CYS A 70 1.58 16.39 6.50
CA CYS A 70 1.32 16.06 7.90
C CYS A 70 1.89 17.09 8.89
N SER A 71 1.08 17.53 9.86
CA SER A 71 1.57 18.40 10.94
C SER A 71 2.51 17.70 11.91
N SER A 72 2.40 16.38 12.03
CA SER A 72 3.28 15.53 12.84
C SER A 72 3.33 14.13 12.25
N VAL A 73 4.54 13.57 12.20
CA VAL A 73 4.81 12.28 11.57
C VAL A 73 5.49 11.36 12.59
N LEU A 74 4.99 10.13 12.69
CA LEU A 74 5.64 9.04 13.41
C LEU A 74 6.09 8.00 12.40
N ALA A 75 7.36 7.62 12.42
CA ALA A 75 7.92 6.57 11.59
C ALA A 75 8.43 5.44 12.48
N CYS A 76 7.91 4.23 12.29
CA CYS A 76 8.37 3.03 12.97
C CYS A 76 9.23 2.19 12.02
N ALA A 77 10.53 2.08 12.30
CA ALA A 77 11.38 1.08 11.67
C ALA A 77 11.08 -0.29 12.31
N GLY A 78 10.39 -1.17 11.59
CA GLY A 78 9.94 -2.46 12.11
C GLY A 78 8.54 -2.40 12.73
N SER A 79 8.36 -3.03 13.89
CA SER A 79 7.02 -3.31 14.43
C SER A 79 6.38 -2.11 15.13
N PHE A 80 5.05 -2.01 15.02
CA PHE A 80 4.24 -1.05 15.75
C PHE A 80 2.99 -1.74 16.33
N THR A 81 2.41 -1.15 17.37
CA THR A 81 1.07 -1.50 17.85
C THR A 81 0.16 -0.31 17.62
N LYS A 82 -1.07 -0.54 17.16
CA LYS A 82 -2.10 0.49 17.01
C LYS A 82 -3.37 0.09 17.74
N VAL A 83 -3.83 0.93 18.67
CA VAL A 83 -5.07 0.74 19.45
C VAL A 83 -5.78 2.09 19.53
N ASP A 84 -7.07 2.13 19.20
CA ASP A 84 -7.94 3.32 19.29
C ASP A 84 -7.40 4.62 18.65
N GLY A 85 -6.55 4.48 17.62
CA GLY A 85 -5.91 5.59 16.92
C GLY A 85 -4.54 5.99 17.46
N THR A 86 -4.15 5.53 18.66
CA THR A 86 -2.80 5.66 19.19
C THR A 86 -1.87 4.61 18.58
N VAL A 87 -0.68 5.01 18.16
CA VAL A 87 0.37 4.15 17.58
C VAL A 87 1.62 4.22 18.45
N THR A 88 2.17 3.08 18.83
CA THR A 88 3.46 2.97 19.53
C THR A 88 4.42 2.12 18.70
N CYS A 89 5.58 2.69 18.34
CA CYS A 89 6.69 1.93 17.74
C CYS A 89 7.40 1.11 18.82
N ARG A 90 7.98 -0.04 18.46
CA ARG A 90 8.88 -0.80 19.34
C ARG A 90 10.31 -0.72 18.81
#